data_AF-A0A183FS77-F1
#
_entry.id   AF-A0A183FS77-F1
#
_cell.length_a   1.000
_cell.length_b   1.000
_cell.length_c   1.000
_cell.angle_alpha   90.00
_cell.angle_beta   90.00
_cell.angle_gamma   90.00
#
_symmetry.space_group_name_H-M   'P 1'
#
loop_
_entity.id
_entity.type
_entity.pdbx_description
1 polymer ?
#
loop_
_entity_poly.entity_id
_entity_poly.type
_entity_poly.pdbx_seq_one_letter_code
_entity_poly.pdbx_strand_id
1 'polypeptide(L)'
;SLQAHQGPVSAVAFSEDGKYLATYGEQDAKINFWQTSQTFLGMGQNQMKLVKTQAAPSLPPGTVSMNGTVSGFRPRLVWINSKALTLMLPEGREQRFTV
;
A
#
# COMPACT_ATOMS: atom_id res chain seq x y z
N SER A 1 17.21 4.42 5.35
CA SER A 1 15.79 4.63 5.04
C SER A 1 15.44 3.80 3.83
N LEU A 2 14.25 3.19 3.79
CA LEU A 2 13.77 2.46 2.61
C LEU A 2 12.87 3.40 1.82
N GLN A 3 13.29 3.77 0.60
CA GLN A 3 12.47 4.62 -0.26
C GLN A 3 11.40 3.75 -0.91
N ALA A 4 10.21 3.72 -0.29
CA ALA A 4 9.10 2.95 -0.81
C ALA A 4 8.43 3.67 -1.98
N HIS A 5 8.21 4.97 -1.89
CA HIS A 5 7.46 5.75 -2.87
C HIS A 5 8.20 7.07 -3.17
N GLN A 6 7.84 7.72 -4.29
CA GLN A 6 8.38 9.06 -4.63
C GLN A 6 7.69 10.21 -3.86
N GLY A 7 6.67 9.89 -3.08
CA GLY A 7 5.90 10.82 -2.25
C GLY A 7 5.46 10.18 -0.93
N PRO A 8 4.55 10.83 -0.18
CA PRO A 8 4.02 10.28 1.06
C PRO A 8 3.25 8.99 0.79
N VAL A 9 3.41 8.03 1.70
CA VAL A 9 2.66 6.77 1.67
C VAL A 9 1.27 7.03 2.24
N SER A 10 0.23 6.85 1.42
CA SER A 10 -1.16 7.13 1.80
C SER A 10 -1.82 5.98 2.55
N ALA A 11 -1.39 4.74 2.32
CA ALA A 11 -1.90 3.56 3.02
C ALA A 11 -0.85 2.45 3.14
N VAL A 12 -0.93 1.66 4.22
CA VAL A 12 -0.08 0.50 4.47
C VAL A 12 -0.91 -0.64 5.05
N ALA A 13 -0.59 -1.89 4.72
CA ALA A 13 -1.21 -3.07 5.32
C ALA A 13 -0.30 -4.29 5.27
N PHE A 14 -0.20 -5.03 6.37
CA PHE A 14 0.47 -6.33 6.41
C PHE A 14 -0.50 -7.44 6.01
N SER A 15 0.00 -8.45 5.30
CA SER A 15 -0.73 -9.69 5.09
C SER A 15 -0.95 -10.39 6.44
N GLU A 16 -2.06 -11.12 6.57
CA GLU A 16 -2.41 -11.81 7.82
C GLU A 16 -1.34 -12.83 8.26
N ASP A 17 -0.65 -13.46 7.29
CA ASP A 17 0.46 -14.38 7.56
C ASP A 17 1.80 -13.68 7.82
N GLY A 18 1.83 -12.35 7.82
CA GLY A 18 3.01 -11.54 8.11
C GLY A 18 4.15 -11.69 7.11
N LYS A 19 3.94 -12.29 5.93
CA LYS A 19 4.96 -12.49 4.89
C LYS A 19 5.10 -11.32 3.93
N TYR A 20 4.05 -10.51 3.82
CA TYR A 20 4.02 -9.37 2.92
C TYR A 20 3.57 -8.09 3.65
N LEU A 21 4.16 -6.97 3.24
CA LEU A 21 3.71 -5.63 3.53
C LEU A 21 3.34 -4.98 2.20
N ALA A 22 2.15 -4.40 2.12
CA ALA A 22 1.76 -3.56 1.01
C ALA A 22 1.79 -2.09 1.41
N THR A 23 2.33 -1.25 0.53
CA THR A 23 2.34 0.21 0.69
C THR A 23 1.75 0.85 -0.57
N TYR A 24 0.94 1.88 -0.40
CA TYR A 24 0.32 2.62 -1.50
C TYR A 24 0.78 4.08 -1.47
N GLY A 25 1.25 4.57 -2.61
CA GLY A 25 1.55 5.97 -2.85
C GLY A 25 0.53 6.55 -3.83
N GLU A 26 -0.18 7.59 -3.39
CA GLU A 26 -1.17 8.27 -4.21
C GLU A 26 -0.49 9.15 -5.28
N GLN A 27 0.56 9.87 -4.89
CA GLN A 27 1.30 10.78 -5.78
C GLN A 27 2.05 10.03 -6.89
N ASP A 28 2.55 8.83 -6.61
CA ASP A 28 3.23 8.00 -7.61
C ASP A 28 2.33 6.93 -8.24
N ALA A 29 1.05 6.89 -7.83
CA ALA A 29 0.02 5.99 -8.32
C ALA A 29 0.47 4.52 -8.33
N LYS A 30 1.15 4.09 -7.26
CA LYS A 30 1.73 2.74 -7.18
C LYS A 30 1.41 2.05 -5.87
N ILE A 31 1.31 0.72 -5.95
CA ILE A 31 1.38 -0.18 -4.79
C ILE A 31 2.69 -0.96 -4.86
N ASN A 32 3.41 -0.95 -3.75
CA ASN A 32 4.60 -1.76 -3.56
C ASN A 32 4.33 -2.88 -2.57
N PHE A 33 4.71 -4.09 -2.95
CA PHE A 33 4.68 -5.28 -2.12
C PHE A 33 6.09 -5.59 -1.65
N TRP A 34 6.24 -5.72 -0.35
CA TRP A 34 7.48 -5.98 0.33
C TRP A 34 7.40 -7.33 1.00
N GLN A 35 8.40 -8.18 0.81
CA GLN A 35 8.51 -9.42 1.55
C GLN A 35 9.21 -9.16 2.88
N THR A 36 8.60 -9.64 3.95
CA THR A 36 9.10 -9.58 5.32
C THR A 36 9.74 -10.92 5.67
N SER A 37 11.05 -11.04 5.45
CA SER A 37 11.80 -12.21 5.89
C SER A 37 12.10 -12.11 7.38
N GLN A 38 11.29 -12.79 8.20
CA GLN A 38 11.68 -13.08 9.57
C GLN A 38 12.75 -14.17 9.52
N THR A 39 14.00 -13.82 9.80
CA THR A 39 15.04 -14.84 9.95
C THR A 39 14.71 -15.68 11.18
N PHE A 40 14.66 -17.00 11.01
CA PHE A 40 14.52 -17.95 12.11
C PHE A 40 15.62 -17.67 13.14
N LEU A 41 15.22 -17.38 14.39
CA LEU A 41 16.08 -17.01 15.52
C LEU A 41 16.77 -15.63 15.47
N GLY A 42 16.41 -14.73 14.54
CA GLY A 42 17.00 -13.38 14.50
C GLY A 42 18.49 -13.35 14.11
N MET A 43 19.06 -14.47 13.68
CA MET A 43 20.48 -14.63 13.36
C MET A 43 20.81 -14.33 11.89
N GLY A 44 20.01 -13.52 11.20
CA GLY A 44 20.23 -13.16 9.79
C GLY A 44 19.77 -11.75 9.45
N GLN A 45 20.17 -11.28 8.27
CA GLN A 45 19.81 -9.94 7.81
C GLN A 45 18.29 -9.85 7.62
N ASN A 46 17.62 -9.17 8.56
CA ASN A 46 16.19 -8.86 8.46
C ASN A 46 16.03 -7.77 7.38
N GLN A 47 15.80 -8.18 6.13
CA GLN A 47 15.67 -7.26 5.00
C GLN A 47 14.24 -7.27 4.47
N MET A 48 13.57 -6.12 4.51
CA MET A 48 12.36 -5.90 3.72
C MET A 48 12.76 -5.75 2.25
N LYS A 49 12.39 -6.73 1.43
CA LYS A 49 12.70 -6.73 0.00
C LYS A 49 11.48 -6.33 -0.82
N LEU A 50 11.63 -5.34 -1.71
CA LEU A 50 10.60 -5.05 -2.71
C LEU A 50 10.45 -6.27 -3.63
N VAL A 51 9.30 -6.92 -3.59
CA VAL A 51 9.02 -8.07 -4.46
C VAL A 51 8.26 -7.65 -5.70
N LYS A 52 7.40 -6.64 -5.61
CA LYS A 52 6.54 -6.24 -6.72
C LYS A 52 6.08 -4.80 -6.61
N THR A 53 6.06 -4.10 -7.73
CA THR A 53 5.45 -2.77 -7.88
C THR A 53 4.33 -2.88 -8.90
N GLN A 54 3.15 -2.38 -8.58
CA GLN A 54 1.99 -2.39 -9.46
C GLN A 54 1.42 -0.98 -9.58
N ALA A 55 0.97 -0.63 -10.79
CA ALA A 55 0.27 0.61 -11.02
C ALA A 55 -1.11 0.54 -10.36
N ALA A 56 -1.41 1.54 -9.55
CA ALA A 56 -2.69 1.72 -8.89
C ALA A 56 -3.34 3.01 -9.41
N PRO A 57 -4.66 3.17 -9.26
CA PRO A 57 -5.31 4.39 -9.71
C PRO A 57 -4.75 5.60 -8.95
N SER A 58 -4.43 6.66 -9.68
CA SER A 58 -4.17 7.98 -9.09
C SER A 58 -5.49 8.61 -8.66
N LEU A 59 -5.50 9.21 -7.48
CA LEU A 59 -6.54 10.18 -7.14
C LEU A 59 -6.14 11.51 -7.79
N PRO A 60 -7.08 12.23 -8.42
CA PRO A 60 -6.78 13.54 -8.97
C PRO A 60 -6.35 14.48 -7.82
N PRO A 61 -5.23 15.21 -7.97
CA PRO A 61 -4.79 16.16 -6.97
C PRO A 61 -5.85 17.26 -6.87
N GLY A 62 -6.67 17.27 -5.80
CA GLY A 62 -7.66 18.32 -5.62
C GLY A 62 -9.00 17.96 -5.00
N THR A 63 -9.22 16.78 -4.40
CA THR A 63 -10.38 16.60 -3.50
C THR A 63 -10.18 17.30 -2.14
N VAL A 64 -9.57 18.48 -2.17
CA VAL A 64 -9.84 19.51 -1.18
C VAL A 64 -11.20 20.07 -1.58
N SER A 65 -12.26 19.65 -0.89
CA SER A 65 -13.55 20.34 -0.98
C SER A 65 -13.27 21.83 -0.80
N MET A 66 -13.76 22.68 -1.71
CA MET A 66 -13.65 24.14 -1.58
C MET A 66 -14.18 24.69 -0.25
N ASN A 67 -14.89 23.86 0.54
CA ASN A 67 -15.41 24.20 1.87
C ASN A 67 -14.50 23.74 3.04
N GLY A 68 -13.24 23.37 2.82
CA GLY A 68 -12.30 23.02 3.89
C GLY A 68 -12.52 21.67 4.57
N THR A 69 -13.57 20.92 4.19
CA THR A 69 -13.73 19.52 4.60
C THR A 69 -12.97 18.64 3.62
N VAL A 70 -11.75 18.24 3.96
CA VAL A 70 -11.08 17.10 3.30
C VAL A 70 -12.10 15.97 3.25
N SER A 71 -12.49 15.53 2.05
CA SER A 71 -13.40 14.38 1.92
C SER A 71 -12.72 13.23 2.68
N GLY A 72 -13.24 12.87 3.85
CA GLY A 72 -12.53 12.11 4.88
C GLY A 72 -12.24 10.66 4.51
N PHE A 73 -12.42 10.30 3.25
CA PHE A 73 -12.20 8.96 2.74
C PHE A 73 -10.74 8.81 2.33
N ARG A 74 -9.94 8.28 3.26
CA ARG A 74 -8.56 7.86 2.99
C ARG A 74 -8.54 6.55 2.20
N PRO A 75 -7.59 6.37 1.25
CA PRO A 75 -7.39 5.07 0.62
C PRO A 75 -7.13 4.00 1.68
N ARG A 76 -7.67 2.80 1.46
CA ARG A 76 -7.48 1.65 2.38
C ARG A 76 -6.95 0.46 1.62
N LEU A 77 -5.98 -0.20 2.23
CA LEU A 77 -5.45 -1.47 1.78
C LEU A 77 -6.07 -2.58 2.64
N VAL A 78 -6.74 -3.52 2.01
CA VAL A 78 -7.40 -4.65 2.68
C VAL A 78 -6.89 -5.94 2.06
N TRP A 79 -6.18 -6.74 2.84
CA TRP A 79 -5.80 -8.08 2.41
C TRP A 79 -7.03 -9.00 2.43
N ILE A 80 -7.34 -9.61 1.29
CA ILE A 80 -8.44 -10.58 1.15
C ILE A 80 -7.94 -12.00 1.43
N ASN A 81 -6.65 -12.25 1.20
CA ASN A 81 -5.93 -13.45 1.62
C ASN A 81 -4.42 -13.16 1.62
N SER A 82 -3.57 -14.15 1.92
CA SER A 82 -2.10 -14.01 1.95
C SER A 82 -1.45 -13.54 0.65
N LYS A 83 -2.15 -13.57 -0.50
CA LYS A 83 -1.62 -13.20 -1.81
C LYS A 83 -2.44 -12.15 -2.54
N ALA A 84 -3.57 -11.72 -2.00
CA ALA A 84 -4.49 -10.81 -2.67
C ALA A 84 -4.83 -9.63 -1.77
N LEU A 85 -4.68 -8.44 -2.33
CA LEU A 85 -4.88 -7.16 -1.67
C LEU A 85 -5.87 -6.33 -2.48
N THR A 86 -6.88 -5.76 -1.85
CA THR A 86 -7.76 -4.78 -2.46
C THR A 86 -7.38 -3.39 -1.97
N LEU A 87 -7.16 -2.47 -2.91
CA LEU A 87 -7.13 -1.04 -2.65
C LEU A 87 -8.54 -0.50 -2.81
N MET A 88 -9.07 0.06 -1.73
CA MET A 88 -10.34 0.77 -1.71
C MET A 88 -10.04 2.27 -1.78
N LEU A 89 -10.55 2.92 -2.82
CA LEU A 89 -10.43 4.34 -3.06
C LEU A 89 -11.76 5.07 -2.74
N PRO A 90 -11.71 6.39 -2.56
CA PRO A 90 -12.91 7.25 -2.62
C PRO A 90 -13.76 6.94 -3.86
N GLU A 91 -15.06 7.23 -3.78
CA GLU A 91 -16.05 6.97 -4.85
C GLU A 91 -16.43 5.50 -5.06
N GLY A 92 -16.14 4.61 -4.11
CA GLY A 92 -16.47 3.18 -4.23
C GLY A 92 -15.62 2.42 -5.26
N ARG A 93 -14.51 3.02 -5.70
CA ARG A 93 -13.56 2.39 -6.62
C ARG A 93 -12.71 1.39 -5.85
N GLU A 94 -12.81 0.13 -6.22
CA GLU A 94 -11.98 -0.94 -5.67
C GLU A 94 -11.09 -1.52 -6.76
N GLN A 95 -9.81 -1.72 -6.45
CA GLN A 95 -8.89 -2.40 -7.34
C GLN A 95 -8.17 -3.52 -6.59
N ARG A 96 -8.23 -4.72 -7.16
CA ARG A 96 -7.58 -5.90 -6.60
C ARG A 96 -6.20 -6.09 -7.21
N PHE A 97 -5.26 -6.45 -6.36
CA PHE A 97 -3.87 -6.73 -6.66
C PHE A 97 -3.51 -8.11 -6.11
N THR A 98 -2.57 -8.77 -6.76
CA THR A 98 -2.01 -10.02 -6.29
C THR A 98 -0.49 -9.92 -6.22
N VAL A 99 0.11 -10.50 -5.19
CA VAL A 99 1.57 -10.63 -5.10
C VAL A 99 2.04 -11.77 -6.00
#